data_AF-A0A6A5T3C8-F1
#
_entry.id   AF-A0A6A5T3C8-F1
#
_cell.length_a   1.000
_cell.length_b   1.000
_cell.length_c   1.000
_cell.angle_alpha   90.00
_cell.angle_beta   90.00
_cell.angle_gamma   90.00
#
_symmetry.space_group_name_H-M   'P 1'
#
loop_
_entity.id
_entity.type
_entity.pdbx_description
1 polymer ?
#
loop_
_entity_poly.entity_id
_entity_poly.type
_entity_poly.pdbx_seq_one_letter_code
_entity_poly.pdbx_strand_id
1 'polypeptide(L)'
;PAFENLQDLSVYLNANRSKTQILPNRQTMVGALDTLVGRSSTMTSLHITTAGSATVFLPHSQDDRLYASWARFLASVRNSLCDLFFEQGEGRYPNPPLYSSFDSHNQTKLEVRPMDRHFIQWILPVLLDAPWPRMKRMEIRGVG
;
A
#
# COMPACT_ATOMS: atom_id res chain seq x y z
N PRO A 1 21.78 -9.52 0.58
CA PRO A 1 22.27 -8.89 1.82
C PRO A 1 21.16 -8.04 2.47
N ALA A 2 20.97 -8.20 3.78
CA ALA A 2 20.12 -7.29 4.56
C ALA A 2 20.80 -5.92 4.69
N PHE A 3 20.01 -4.85 4.82
CA PHE A 3 20.54 -3.52 5.13
C PHE A 3 20.85 -3.45 6.62
N GLU A 4 22.12 -3.26 6.96
CA GLU A 4 22.56 -3.16 8.36
C GLU A 4 22.35 -1.75 8.91
N ASN A 5 22.36 -0.75 8.03
CA ASN A 5 22.17 0.65 8.40
C ASN A 5 21.47 1.45 7.28
N LEU A 6 21.07 2.69 7.60
CA LEU A 6 20.40 3.60 6.66
C LEU A 6 21.30 4.04 5.49
N GLN A 7 22.62 4.02 5.66
CA GLN A 7 23.56 4.35 4.60
C GLN A 7 23.51 3.30 3.49
N ASP A 8 23.49 2.01 3.85
CA ASP A 8 23.39 0.90 2.89
C ASP A 8 22.09 0.96 2.10
N LEU A 9 20.98 1.25 2.80
CA LEU A 9 19.68 1.45 2.18
C LEU A 9 19.72 2.64 1.21
N SER A 10 20.28 3.78 1.62
CA SER A 10 20.39 4.98 0.79
C SER A 10 21.22 4.72 -0.47
N VAL A 11 22.39 4.09 -0.33
CA VAL A 11 23.25 3.70 -1.46
C VAL A 11 22.50 2.78 -2.41
N TYR A 12 21.78 1.79 -1.88
CA TYR A 12 21.00 0.87 -2.69
C TYR A 12 19.85 1.55 -3.44
N LEU A 13 19.09 2.41 -2.77
CA LEU A 13 17.99 3.15 -3.37
C LEU A 13 18.48 4.10 -4.47
N ASN A 14 19.63 4.74 -4.27
CA ASN A 14 20.27 5.58 -5.28
C ASN A 14 20.74 4.76 -6.49
N ALA A 15 21.35 3.60 -6.26
CA ALA A 15 21.78 2.70 -7.34
C ALA A 15 20.61 2.08 -8.11
N ASN A 16 19.44 1.93 -7.47
CA ASN A 16 18.24 1.34 -8.07
C ASN A 16 17.15 2.39 -8.34
N ARG A 17 17.52 3.67 -8.45
CA ARG A 17 16.59 4.78 -8.57
C ARG A 17 15.60 4.63 -9.72
N SER A 18 16.02 4.04 -10.84
CA SER A 18 15.15 3.77 -11.99
C SER A 18 14.07 2.70 -11.72
N LYS A 19 14.26 1.86 -10.71
CA LYS A 19 13.32 0.80 -10.27
C LYS A 19 12.46 1.23 -9.08
N THR A 20 12.87 2.30 -8.38
CA THR A 20 12.18 2.85 -7.20
C THR A 20 11.61 4.25 -7.46
N GLN A 21 11.65 4.72 -8.71
CA GLN A 21 11.31 6.10 -9.05
C GLN A 21 9.84 6.38 -8.76
N ILE A 22 9.61 7.39 -7.90
CA ILE A 22 8.33 8.10 -7.83
C ILE A 22 8.24 8.92 -9.11
N LEU A 23 7.29 8.59 -9.98
CA LEU A 23 7.12 9.31 -11.24
C LEU A 23 6.78 10.79 -10.94
N PRO A 24 7.49 11.78 -11.50
CA PRO A 24 7.15 13.18 -11.27
C PRO A 24 5.69 13.45 -11.69
N ASN A 25 4.94 14.22 -10.89
CA ASN A 25 3.50 14.49 -11.06
C ASN A 25 2.56 13.28 -10.96
N ARG A 26 3.08 12.09 -10.62
CA ARG A 26 2.27 10.95 -10.20
C ARG A 26 2.77 10.55 -8.82
N GLN A 27 1.97 10.75 -7.78
CA GLN A 27 2.27 10.29 -6.41
C GLN A 27 2.20 8.74 -6.31
N THR A 28 2.57 8.04 -7.38
CA THR A 28 2.44 6.60 -7.54
C THR A 28 3.84 6.00 -7.52
N MET A 29 4.17 5.35 -6.41
CA MET A 29 5.29 4.41 -6.34
C MET A 29 4.86 3.11 -7.02
N VAL A 30 5.32 2.83 -8.25
CA VAL A 30 4.99 1.54 -8.90
C VAL A 30 6.01 0.49 -8.47
N GLY A 31 5.58 -0.55 -7.74
CA GLY A 31 6.41 -1.72 -7.40
C GLY A 31 7.60 -1.45 -6.46
N ALA A 32 7.62 -0.30 -5.78
CA ALA A 32 8.82 0.22 -5.13
C ALA A 32 9.34 -0.63 -3.95
N LEU A 33 8.49 -1.41 -3.28
CA LEU A 33 8.91 -2.20 -2.11
C LEU A 33 9.48 -3.57 -2.47
N ASP A 34 9.28 -4.05 -3.71
CA ASP A 34 9.75 -5.37 -4.15
C ASP A 34 11.26 -5.53 -4.01
N THR A 35 11.98 -4.45 -4.29
CA THR A 35 13.44 -4.42 -4.19
C THR A 35 13.94 -4.54 -2.75
N LEU A 36 13.08 -4.27 -1.76
CA LEU A 36 13.37 -4.29 -0.32
C LEU A 36 12.92 -5.60 0.35
N VAL A 37 12.15 -6.44 -0.33
CA VAL A 37 11.66 -7.73 0.18
C VAL A 37 12.84 -8.59 0.63
N GLY A 38 12.81 -9.03 1.89
CA GLY A 38 13.86 -9.86 2.49
C GLY A 38 15.18 -9.14 2.77
N ARG A 39 15.25 -7.82 2.54
CA ARG A 39 16.46 -7.01 2.83
C ARG A 39 16.29 -6.13 4.07
N SER A 40 15.06 -5.91 4.52
CA SER A 40 14.73 -5.09 5.69
C SER A 40 14.40 -5.94 6.92
N SER A 41 15.24 -6.94 7.23
CA SER A 41 14.97 -7.95 8.28
C SER A 41 15.04 -7.41 9.72
N THR A 42 15.47 -6.17 9.91
CA THR A 42 15.55 -5.49 11.22
C THR A 42 14.49 -4.43 11.39
N MET A 43 13.60 -4.25 10.41
CA MET A 43 12.62 -3.18 10.41
C MET A 43 11.59 -3.38 11.52
N THR A 44 11.46 -2.38 12.38
CA THR A 44 10.59 -2.42 13.56
C THR A 44 9.30 -1.62 13.37
N SER A 45 9.30 -0.64 12.46
CA SER A 45 8.13 0.21 12.23
C SER A 45 7.88 0.36 10.73
N LEU A 46 6.62 0.23 10.32
CA LEU A 46 6.16 0.40 8.96
C LEU A 46 4.92 1.29 8.92
N HIS A 47 4.97 2.30 8.06
CA HIS A 47 3.86 3.20 7.80
C HIS A 47 3.54 3.17 6.31
N ILE A 48 2.35 2.68 5.96
CA ILE A 48 1.81 2.71 4.60
C ILE A 48 0.59 3.62 4.60
N THR A 49 0.67 4.72 3.84
CA THR A 49 -0.46 5.62 3.60
C THR A 49 -0.75 5.62 2.12
N THR A 50 -2.01 5.45 1.76
CA THR A 50 -2.47 5.51 0.37
C THR A 50 -3.67 6.44 0.25
N ALA A 51 -3.85 7.01 -0.93
CA ALA A 51 -5.00 7.85 -1.23
C ALA A 51 -5.57 7.44 -2.58
N GLY A 52 -6.89 7.22 -2.64
CA GLY A 52 -7.58 6.81 -3.87
C GLY A 52 -8.97 7.41 -3.97
N SER A 53 -9.57 7.31 -5.16
CA SER A 53 -10.93 7.79 -5.38
C SER A 53 -11.93 6.88 -4.67
N ALA A 54 -12.88 7.47 -3.94
CA ALA A 54 -14.01 6.74 -3.37
C ALA A 54 -15.12 6.43 -4.40
N THR A 55 -15.10 7.10 -5.55
CA THR A 55 -16.21 7.14 -6.52
C THR A 55 -15.88 6.48 -7.86
N VAL A 56 -14.61 6.41 -8.23
CA VAL A 56 -14.19 5.81 -9.50
C VAL A 56 -13.93 4.32 -9.30
N PHE A 57 -14.94 3.51 -9.62
CA PHE A 57 -14.91 2.05 -9.56
C PHE A 57 -14.02 1.36 -10.59
N LEU A 58 -13.22 2.12 -11.36
CA LEU A 58 -12.33 1.54 -12.35
C LEU A 58 -11.07 1.01 -11.65
N PRO A 59 -10.88 -0.32 -11.57
CA PRO A 59 -9.66 -0.88 -11.03
C PRO A 59 -8.49 -0.42 -11.89
N HIS A 60 -7.63 0.41 -11.33
CA HIS A 60 -6.37 0.74 -11.97
C HIS A 60 -5.46 -0.46 -11.76
N SER A 61 -5.05 -1.13 -12.85
CA SER A 61 -4.12 -2.28 -12.81
C SER A 61 -2.79 -1.98 -12.10
N GLN A 62 -2.51 -0.71 -11.85
CA GLN A 62 -1.37 -0.22 -11.08
C GLN A 62 -1.58 -0.42 -9.56
N ASP A 63 -2.80 -0.26 -9.05
CA ASP A 63 -3.11 -0.43 -7.63
C ASP A 63 -3.01 -1.90 -7.22
N ASP A 64 -3.47 -2.82 -8.07
CA ASP A 64 -3.34 -4.25 -7.84
C ASP A 64 -1.87 -4.68 -7.63
N ARG A 65 -0.98 -4.24 -8.53
CA ARG A 65 0.47 -4.50 -8.42
C ARG A 65 1.08 -3.86 -7.17
N LEU A 66 0.58 -2.69 -6.79
CA LEU A 66 1.08 -1.97 -5.63
C LEU A 66 0.71 -2.67 -4.32
N TYR A 67 -0.55 -3.05 -4.16
CA TYR A 67 -1.02 -3.82 -3.01
C TYR A 67 -0.34 -5.19 -2.93
N ALA A 68 -0.12 -5.86 -4.07
CA ALA A 68 0.65 -7.10 -4.13
C ALA A 68 2.14 -6.89 -3.73
N SER A 69 2.74 -5.75 -4.07
CA SER A 69 4.09 -5.39 -3.63
C SER A 69 4.15 -5.17 -2.11
N TRP A 70 3.19 -4.42 -1.57
CA TRP A 70 3.07 -4.19 -0.13
C TRP A 70 2.86 -5.49 0.65
N ALA A 71 2.00 -6.37 0.16
CA ALA A 71 1.75 -7.68 0.75
C ALA A 71 3.03 -8.52 0.88
N ARG A 72 3.82 -8.61 -0.20
CA ARG A 72 5.10 -9.34 -0.18
C ARG A 72 6.11 -8.70 0.79
N PHE A 73 6.18 -7.37 0.82
CA PHE A 73 7.07 -6.68 1.75
C PHE A 73 6.66 -6.90 3.21
N LEU A 74 5.37 -6.73 3.53
CA LEU A 74 4.78 -6.99 4.85
C LEU A 74 5.10 -8.41 5.34
N ALA A 75 4.90 -9.42 4.49
CA ALA A 75 5.23 -10.80 4.81
C ALA A 75 6.72 -10.96 5.16
N SER A 76 7.62 -10.29 4.44
CA SER A 76 9.06 -10.41 4.65
C SER A 76 9.58 -9.78 5.94
N VAL A 77 8.83 -8.86 6.55
CA VAL A 77 9.22 -8.15 7.78
C VAL A 77 8.47 -8.64 9.02
N ARG A 78 7.61 -9.67 8.87
CA ARG A 78 6.74 -10.21 9.93
C ARG A 78 7.46 -10.50 11.25
N ASN A 79 8.66 -11.06 11.18
CA ASN A 79 9.42 -11.48 12.34
C ASN A 79 10.09 -10.32 13.10
N SER A 80 10.24 -9.15 12.48
CA SER A 80 10.92 -7.98 13.06
C SER A 80 9.97 -6.83 13.40
N LEU A 81 8.81 -6.77 12.75
CA LEU A 81 7.90 -5.64 12.84
C LEU A 81 7.21 -5.56 14.22
N CYS A 82 7.33 -4.39 14.84
CA CYS A 82 6.70 -4.06 16.12
C CYS A 82 5.49 -3.14 15.94
N ASP A 83 5.56 -2.20 14.99
CA ASP A 83 4.54 -1.19 14.77
C ASP A 83 4.13 -1.16 13.29
N LEU A 84 2.85 -1.41 13.02
CA LEU A 84 2.26 -1.27 11.69
C LEU A 84 1.17 -0.20 11.71
N PHE A 85 1.30 0.78 10.82
CA PHE A 85 0.21 1.70 10.49
C PHE A 85 -0.12 1.60 9.01
N PHE A 86 -1.39 1.36 8.72
CA PHE A 86 -1.94 1.28 7.37
C PHE A 86 -3.16 2.20 7.28
N GLU A 87 -3.13 3.18 6.38
CA GLU A 87 -4.24 4.11 6.18
C GLU A 87 -4.62 4.25 4.71
N GLN A 88 -5.90 4.06 4.42
CA GLN A 88 -6.52 4.40 3.15
C GLN A 88 -7.27 5.73 3.29
N GLY A 89 -6.74 6.78 2.68
CA GLY A 89 -7.37 8.09 2.60
C GLY A 89 -8.18 8.28 1.33
N GLU A 90 -9.08 9.26 1.35
CA GLU A 90 -9.70 9.77 0.14
C GLU A 90 -8.71 10.70 -0.59
N GLY A 91 -8.43 10.41 -1.86
CA GLY A 91 -7.61 11.27 -2.70
C GLY A 91 -8.31 12.61 -2.95
N ARG A 92 -7.63 13.73 -2.69
CA ARG A 92 -8.12 15.09 -2.97
C ARG A 92 -8.15 15.45 -4.46
N TYR A 93 -8.14 14.45 -5.36
CA TYR A 93 -8.20 14.75 -6.78
C TYR A 93 -9.63 15.15 -7.13
N PRO A 94 -9.84 16.30 -7.78
CA PRO A 94 -11.14 16.64 -8.31
C PRO A 94 -11.54 15.50 -9.26
N ASN A 95 -12.74 14.95 -9.04
CA ASN A 95 -13.34 14.03 -10.00
C ASN A 95 -13.14 14.61 -11.41
N PRO A 96 -12.64 13.84 -12.38
CA PRO A 96 -12.55 14.35 -13.74
C PRO A 96 -13.95 14.88 -14.13
N PRO A 97 -14.05 16.07 -14.76
CA PRO A 97 -15.32 16.79 -14.97
C PRO A 97 -16.32 16.06 -15.89
N LEU A 98 -16.04 14.82 -16.28
CA LEU A 98 -16.81 14.04 -17.26
C LEU A 98 -17.88 13.12 -16.63
N TYR A 99 -18.06 13.09 -15.31
CA TYR A 99 -19.04 12.22 -14.67
C TYR A 99 -20.02 12.96 -13.73
N SER A 100 -20.34 14.23 -14.02
CA SER A 100 -21.32 15.00 -13.24
C SER A 100 -22.78 14.57 -13.43
N SER A 101 -23.05 13.37 -13.97
CA SER A 101 -24.41 12.91 -14.29
C SER A 101 -24.62 11.42 -14.00
N PHE A 102 -24.02 10.88 -12.93
CA PHE A 102 -24.55 9.63 -12.36
C PHE A 102 -25.43 9.99 -11.18
N ASP A 103 -26.74 9.88 -11.43
CA ASP A 103 -27.82 10.10 -10.48
C ASP A 103 -27.51 9.50 -9.11
N SER A 104 -27.51 10.37 -8.09
CA SER A 104 -27.46 10.04 -6.67
C SER A 104 -28.68 9.25 -6.17
N HIS A 105 -29.56 8.81 -7.07
CA HIS A 105 -30.81 8.11 -6.75
C HIS A 105 -30.84 6.64 -7.17
N ASN A 106 -29.76 6.11 -7.76
CA ASN A 106 -29.61 4.68 -8.07
C ASN A 106 -28.41 4.02 -7.36
N GLN A 107 -28.04 4.50 -6.16
CA GLN A 107 -27.14 3.77 -5.25
C GLN A 107 -27.84 2.51 -4.71
N THR A 108 -28.03 1.54 -5.59
CA THR A 108 -28.45 0.20 -5.23
C THR A 108 -27.26 -0.49 -4.56
N LYS A 109 -27.31 -0.57 -3.22
CA LYS A 109 -26.70 -1.59 -2.36
C LYS A 109 -25.23 -2.01 -2.64
N LEU A 110 -24.36 -1.69 -1.67
CA LEU A 110 -23.23 -2.54 -1.24
C LEU A 110 -22.07 -2.74 -2.23
N GLU A 111 -21.63 -1.71 -2.95
CA GLU A 111 -20.35 -1.82 -3.68
C GLU A 111 -19.17 -1.37 -2.79
N VAL A 112 -18.49 -2.37 -2.20
CA VAL A 112 -17.19 -2.24 -1.54
C VAL A 112 -16.25 -1.38 -2.39
N ARG A 113 -15.63 -0.34 -1.79
CA ARG A 113 -14.75 0.59 -2.53
C ARG A 113 -13.61 -0.20 -3.19
N PRO A 114 -13.10 0.22 -4.36
CA PRO A 114 -12.00 -0.49 -5.03
C PRO A 114 -10.77 -0.72 -4.12
N MET A 115 -10.43 0.25 -3.28
CA MET A 115 -9.32 0.12 -2.31
C MET A 115 -9.59 -0.94 -1.23
N ASP A 116 -10.83 -1.06 -0.77
CA ASP A 116 -11.22 -2.12 0.17
C ASP A 116 -11.08 -3.50 -0.48
N ARG A 117 -11.44 -3.63 -1.77
CA ARG A 117 -11.25 -4.87 -2.54
C ARG A 117 -9.76 -5.25 -2.61
N HIS A 118 -8.88 -4.30 -2.92
CA HIS A 118 -7.43 -4.56 -2.95
C HIS A 118 -6.88 -4.89 -1.56
N PHE A 119 -7.36 -4.24 -0.50
CA PHE A 119 -6.98 -4.58 0.87
C PHE A 119 -7.36 -6.02 1.22
N ILE A 120 -8.61 -6.41 0.97
CA ILE A 120 -9.14 -7.76 1.22
C ILE A 120 -8.38 -8.80 0.40
N GLN A 121 -8.04 -8.49 -0.86
CA GLN A 121 -7.35 -9.42 -1.75
C GLN A 121 -5.88 -9.62 -1.38
N TRP A 122 -5.16 -8.58 -0.97
CA TRP A 122 -3.70 -8.63 -0.86
C TRP A 122 -3.16 -8.45 0.55
N ILE A 123 -3.71 -7.52 1.33
CA ILE A 123 -3.15 -7.15 2.63
C ILE A 123 -3.72 -8.02 3.74
N LEU A 124 -5.06 -8.16 3.78
CA LEU A 124 -5.74 -8.94 4.80
C LEU A 124 -5.22 -10.38 4.91
N PRO A 125 -4.96 -11.12 3.82
CA PRO A 125 -4.41 -12.46 3.93
C PRO A 125 -3.05 -12.49 4.62
N VAL A 126 -2.16 -11.53 4.33
CA VAL A 126 -0.82 -11.46 4.96
C VAL A 126 -0.90 -11.17 6.46
N LEU A 127 -1.87 -10.35 6.87
CA LEU A 127 -2.10 -10.02 8.28
C LEU A 127 -2.60 -11.24 9.07
N LEU A 128 -3.39 -12.13 8.43
CA LEU A 128 -4.03 -13.28 9.07
C LEU A 128 -3.26 -14.61 8.90
N ASP A 129 -2.35 -14.68 7.92
CA ASP A 129 -1.63 -15.90 7.53
C ASP A 129 -0.81 -16.53 8.67
N ALA A 130 -0.16 -15.71 9.52
CA ALA A 130 0.65 -16.21 10.63
C ALA A 130 0.75 -15.19 11.78
N PRO A 131 1.16 -15.63 12.99
CA PRO A 131 1.39 -14.73 14.12
C PRO A 131 2.45 -13.67 13.82
N TRP A 132 2.30 -12.50 14.44
CA TRP A 132 3.27 -11.41 14.41
C TRP A 132 4.05 -11.37 15.72
N PRO A 133 5.19 -12.08 15.85
CA PRO A 133 5.80 -12.39 17.15
C PRO A 133 6.29 -11.18 17.93
N ARG A 134 6.53 -10.05 17.27
CA ARG A 134 7.04 -8.82 17.90
C ARG A 134 6.06 -7.66 17.85
N MET A 135 4.88 -7.85 17.27
CA MET A 135 3.89 -6.78 17.08
C MET A 135 3.37 -6.27 18.41
N LYS A 136 3.50 -4.96 18.62
CA LYS A 136 2.99 -4.23 19.78
C LYS A 136 1.79 -3.38 19.39
N ARG A 137 1.76 -2.84 18.17
CA ARG A 137 0.70 -1.97 17.68
C ARG A 137 0.44 -2.23 16.20
N MET A 138 -0.82 -2.52 15.89
CA MET A 138 -1.33 -2.60 14.53
C MET A 138 -2.52 -1.66 14.40
N GLU A 139 -2.44 -0.73 13.45
CA GLU A 139 -3.46 0.27 13.21
C GLU A 139 -3.84 0.27 11.73
N ILE A 140 -5.12 0.07 11.47
CA ILE A 140 -5.70 0.03 10.12
C ILE A 140 -6.81 1.05 10.09
N ARG A 141 -6.70 2.05 9.21
CA ARG A 141 -7.63 3.16 9.07
C ARG A 141 -8.18 3.27 7.65
N GLY A 142 -9.43 3.70 7.57
CA GLY A 142 -10.07 4.00 6.30
C GLY A 142 -10.34 2.77 5.42
N VAL A 143 -10.40 1.58 6.02
CA VAL A 143 -10.84 0.32 5.38
C VAL A 143 -12.23 -0.03 5.94
N GLY A 144 -13.20 -0.36 5.07
CA GLY A 144 -14.55 -0.76 5.48
C GLY A 144 -15.68 0.14 4.99
#